data_AF-A0A0L0WFJ8-F1
#
_entry.id   AF-A0A0L0WFJ8-F1
#
_cell.length_a   1.000
_cell.length_b   1.000
_cell.length_c   1.000
_cell.angle_alpha   90.00
_cell.angle_beta   90.00
_cell.angle_gamma   90.00
#
_symmetry.space_group_name_H-M   'P 1'
#
loop_
_entity.id
_entity.type
_entity.pdbx_description
1 polymer ?
#
loop_
_entity_poly.entity_id
_entity_poly.type
_entity_poly.pdbx_seq_one_letter_code
_entity_poly.pdbx_strand_id
1 'polypeptide(L)'
;MKKFWFHLKELLPTIIIAGTVGLILGIKNVELNFRTSIIIFVPLFFIILTVLIIKNIFGTTKLLEKGKYDELIEKCEENLEYGRLNKKQKNAFINNIAVAYHRMGNFIKSKEIFDKIDTGNLDKNLRYIYYTFKIENALLTDKYSENIEEYIKKALDIYKLSSFYPTLAYYEALHNNENKSLEYINNYINSDDSKKSIWSFFNTSLIFDKFIYDIENNYLIGITYLELEKSDLAKEYLLKATKCEYDNYFTSKARELLREI
;
A
#
# COMPACT_ATOMS: atom_id res chain seq x y z
N MET A 1 13.10 -25.14 16.17
CA MET A 1 14.31 -24.82 15.38
C MET A 1 14.14 -23.61 14.45
N LYS A 2 13.09 -23.50 13.62
CA LYS A 2 12.92 -22.36 12.68
C LYS A 2 12.95 -20.96 13.34
N LYS A 3 12.28 -20.78 14.48
CA LYS A 3 12.30 -19.52 15.27
C LYS A 3 13.70 -19.06 15.71
N PHE A 4 14.60 -20.00 16.00
CA PHE A 4 15.97 -19.68 16.42
C PHE A 4 16.80 -19.12 15.26
N TRP A 5 16.67 -19.74 14.07
CA TRP A 5 17.38 -19.30 12.86
C TRP A 5 16.90 -17.95 12.34
N PHE A 6 15.61 -17.62 12.51
CA PHE A 6 15.06 -16.31 12.17
C PHE A 6 15.73 -15.20 13.00
N HIS A 7 15.75 -15.34 14.33
CA HIS A 7 16.38 -14.36 15.21
C HIS A 7 17.91 -14.28 15.04
N LEU A 8 18.58 -15.41 14.75
CA LEU A 8 20.02 -15.43 14.51
C LEU A 8 20.40 -14.66 13.23
N LYS A 9 19.59 -14.76 12.16
CA LYS A 9 19.80 -14.00 10.92
C LYS A 9 19.64 -12.50 11.11
N GLU A 10 18.69 -12.06 11.94
CA GLU A 10 18.49 -10.63 12.25
C GLU A 10 19.61 -10.05 13.12
N LEU A 11 20.23 -10.87 14.00
CA LEU A 11 21.30 -10.44 14.90
C LEU A 11 22.70 -10.50 14.27
N LEU A 12 22.88 -11.29 13.20
CA LEU A 12 24.18 -11.51 12.55
C LEU A 12 24.89 -10.20 12.13
N PRO A 13 24.22 -9.22 11.49
CA PRO A 13 24.85 -7.96 11.10
C PRO A 13 25.32 -7.14 12.32
N THR A 14 24.54 -7.14 13.40
CA THR A 14 24.87 -6.43 14.64
C THR A 14 26.08 -7.07 15.32
N ILE A 15 26.16 -8.41 15.33
CA ILE A 15 27.32 -9.16 15.86
C ILE A 15 28.58 -8.84 15.05
N ILE A 16 28.48 -8.80 13.72
CA ILE A 16 29.61 -8.49 12.83
C ILE A 16 30.09 -7.05 13.02
N ILE A 17 29.18 -6.08 13.10
CA ILE A 17 29.55 -4.67 13.31
C ILE A 17 30.16 -4.46 14.69
N ALA A 18 29.56 -5.03 15.74
CA ALA A 18 30.09 -4.95 17.10
C ALA A 18 31.50 -5.58 17.19
N GLY A 19 31.70 -6.73 16.54
CA GLY A 19 33.00 -7.41 16.45
C GLY A 19 34.03 -6.58 15.68
N THR A 20 33.65 -5.98 14.54
CA THR A 20 34.55 -5.17 13.71
C THR A 20 34.96 -3.88 14.41
N VAL A 21 34.03 -3.19 15.09
CA VAL A 21 34.32 -1.98 15.86
C VAL A 21 35.22 -2.32 17.06
N GLY A 22 34.93 -3.41 17.78
CA GLY A 22 35.81 -3.88 18.86
C GLY A 22 37.23 -4.18 18.40
N LEU A 23 37.38 -4.78 17.21
CA LEU A 23 38.67 -5.14 16.62
C LEU A 23 39.47 -3.90 16.17
N ILE A 24 38.80 -2.90 15.55
CA ILE A 24 39.44 -1.63 15.16
C ILE A 24 39.91 -0.83 16.38
N LEU A 25 39.10 -0.81 17.45
CA LEU A 25 39.44 -0.11 18.69
C LEU A 25 40.58 -0.80 19.46
N GLY A 26 40.62 -2.13 19.44
CA GLY A 26 41.73 -2.93 19.97
C GLY A 26 43.05 -2.71 19.23
N ILE A 27 43.02 -2.59 17.90
CA ILE A 27 44.22 -2.32 17.07
C ILE A 27 44.78 -0.91 17.35
N LYS A 28 43.94 0.07 17.69
CA LYS A 28 44.36 1.46 17.93
C LYS A 28 44.84 1.77 19.34
N ASN A 29 44.94 0.79 20.24
CA ASN A 29 45.36 0.98 21.65
C ASN A 29 44.62 2.14 22.36
N VAL A 30 43.36 2.37 21.99
CA VAL A 30 42.54 3.37 22.68
C VAL A 30 42.11 2.74 24.00
N GLU A 31 42.64 3.25 25.12
CA GLU A 31 42.16 2.92 26.47
C GLU A 31 40.72 3.43 26.63
N LEU A 32 39.79 2.66 26.10
CA LEU A 32 38.37 2.88 26.25
C LEU A 32 37.98 2.44 27.66
N ASN A 33 37.99 3.38 28.59
CA ASN A 33 37.36 3.18 29.88
C ASN A 33 35.92 2.72 29.67
N PHE A 34 35.44 1.81 30.51
CA PHE A 34 34.13 1.16 30.41
C PHE A 34 32.97 2.15 30.12
N ARG A 35 33.03 3.35 30.72
CA ARG A 35 32.07 4.44 30.49
C ARG A 35 32.07 4.93 29.05
N THR A 36 33.24 5.13 28.45
CA THR A 36 33.40 5.62 27.08
C THR A 36 32.97 4.55 26.07
N SER A 37 33.20 3.26 26.35
CA SER A 37 32.65 2.16 25.55
C SER A 37 31.12 2.15 25.59
N ILE A 38 30.48 2.28 26.75
CA ILE A 38 29.02 2.30 26.86
C ILE A 38 28.42 3.46 26.06
N ILE A 39 29.02 4.65 26.14
CA ILE A 39 28.55 5.85 25.44
C ILE A 39 28.60 5.69 23.91
N ILE A 40 29.51 4.88 23.37
CA ILE A 40 29.63 4.64 21.92
C ILE A 40 28.78 3.44 21.49
N PHE A 41 28.89 2.31 22.19
CA PHE A 41 28.26 1.06 21.77
C PHE A 41 26.75 1.04 21.96
N VAL A 42 26.21 1.69 23.00
CA VAL A 42 24.76 1.69 23.23
C VAL A 42 24.02 2.46 22.14
N PRO A 43 24.39 3.72 21.79
CA PRO A 43 23.75 4.42 20.67
C PRO A 43 23.96 3.70 19.33
N LEU A 44 25.15 3.16 19.08
CA LEU A 44 25.41 2.43 17.83
C LEU A 44 24.53 1.17 17.71
N PHE A 45 24.35 0.42 18.80
CA PHE A 45 23.43 -0.71 18.85
C PHE A 45 21.99 -0.29 18.58
N PHE A 46 21.52 0.80 19.19
CA PHE A 46 20.18 1.34 18.93
C PHE A 46 20.02 1.84 17.48
N ILE A 47 21.04 2.47 16.88
CA ILE A 47 21.03 2.88 15.48
C ILE A 47 20.94 1.65 14.57
N ILE A 48 21.75 0.62 14.79
CA ILE A 48 21.73 -0.62 13.98
C ILE A 48 20.35 -1.29 14.10
N LEU A 49 19.82 -1.42 15.31
CA LEU A 49 18.49 -2.00 15.53
C LEU A 49 17.41 -1.21 14.80
N THR A 50 17.48 0.13 14.86
CA THR A 50 16.56 1.03 14.15
C THR A 50 16.66 0.85 12.64
N VAL A 51 17.88 0.77 12.08
CA VAL A 51 18.10 0.54 10.65
C VAL A 51 17.56 -0.82 10.20
N LEU A 52 17.71 -1.88 11.01
CA LEU A 52 17.17 -3.21 10.71
C LEU A 52 15.64 -3.20 10.71
N ILE A 53 15.01 -2.56 11.71
CA ILE A 53 13.55 -2.38 11.78
C ILE A 53 13.04 -1.61 10.56
N ILE A 54 13.70 -0.49 10.23
CA ILE A 54 13.41 0.33 9.04
C ILE A 54 13.54 -0.55 7.78
N LYS A 55 14.65 -1.26 7.58
CA LYS A 55 14.86 -2.09 6.39
C LYS A 55 13.80 -3.18 6.25
N ASN A 56 13.30 -3.74 7.36
CA ASN A 56 12.23 -4.74 7.31
C ASN A 56 10.90 -4.12 6.83
N ILE A 57 10.51 -2.98 7.39
CA ILE A 57 9.27 -2.24 7.06
C ILE A 57 9.34 -1.69 5.62
N PHE A 58 10.42 -1.03 5.23
CA PHE A 58 10.59 -0.53 3.86
C PHE A 58 10.75 -1.65 2.83
N GLY A 59 11.08 -2.86 3.29
CA GLY A 59 11.14 -4.04 2.42
C GLY A 59 9.78 -4.38 1.80
N THR A 60 8.68 -4.28 2.55
CA THR A 60 7.34 -4.61 2.03
C THR A 60 6.87 -3.58 1.00
N THR A 61 7.11 -2.29 1.25
CA THR A 61 6.79 -1.23 0.27
C THR A 61 7.54 -1.43 -1.04
N LYS A 62 8.83 -1.76 -0.99
CA LYS A 62 9.63 -2.05 -2.19
C LYS A 62 9.15 -3.27 -2.97
N LEU A 63 8.63 -4.29 -2.30
CA LEU A 63 8.06 -5.46 -2.98
C LEU A 63 6.77 -5.08 -3.70
N LEU A 64 5.92 -4.27 -3.05
CA LEU A 64 4.68 -3.75 -3.63
C LEU A 64 4.95 -2.89 -4.87
N GLU A 65 5.90 -1.96 -4.79
CA GLU A 65 6.32 -1.07 -5.89
C GLU A 65 6.90 -1.83 -7.10
N LYS A 66 7.42 -3.05 -6.89
CA LYS A 66 8.00 -3.89 -7.94
C LYS A 66 7.04 -4.95 -8.49
N GLY A 67 5.79 -4.95 -8.03
CA GLY A 67 4.82 -5.99 -8.41
C GLY A 67 5.14 -7.39 -7.87
N LYS A 68 6.03 -7.52 -6.88
CA LYS A 68 6.40 -8.82 -6.27
C LYS A 68 5.37 -9.19 -5.19
N TYR A 69 4.13 -9.39 -5.62
CA TYR A 69 2.99 -9.56 -4.72
C TYR A 69 3.06 -10.84 -3.88
N ASP A 70 3.47 -11.97 -4.46
CA ASP A 70 3.60 -13.23 -3.72
C ASP A 70 4.67 -13.14 -2.61
N GLU A 71 5.86 -12.62 -2.94
CA GLU A 71 6.95 -12.37 -1.96
C GLU A 71 6.50 -11.39 -0.85
N LEU A 72 5.70 -10.38 -1.20
CA LEU A 72 5.13 -9.45 -0.24
C LEU A 72 4.16 -10.15 0.71
N ILE A 73 3.26 -10.97 0.18
CA ILE A 73 2.25 -11.71 0.96
C ILE A 73 2.96 -12.65 1.93
N GLU A 74 3.88 -13.50 1.44
CA GLU A 74 4.65 -14.44 2.28
C GLU A 74 5.36 -13.68 3.42
N LYS A 75 6.05 -12.58 3.09
CA LYS A 75 6.74 -11.78 4.09
C LYS A 75 5.79 -11.17 5.12
N CYS A 76 4.63 -10.67 4.71
CA CYS A 76 3.64 -10.12 5.62
C CYS A 76 3.05 -11.21 6.53
N GLU A 77 2.77 -12.40 6.00
CA GLU A 77 2.25 -13.55 6.75
C GLU A 77 3.26 -14.05 7.79
N GLU A 78 4.54 -14.16 7.44
CA GLU A 78 5.61 -14.47 8.40
C GLU A 78 5.66 -13.46 9.55
N ASN A 79 5.54 -12.17 9.25
CA ASN A 79 5.53 -11.12 10.29
C ASN A 79 4.27 -11.21 11.17
N LEU A 80 3.12 -11.59 10.62
CA LEU A 80 1.90 -11.79 11.39
C LEU A 80 1.97 -13.03 12.29
N GLU A 81 2.59 -14.11 11.83
CA GLU A 81 2.72 -15.37 12.59
C GLU A 81 3.80 -15.27 13.69
N TYR A 82 4.96 -14.68 13.37
CA TYR A 82 6.14 -14.72 14.23
C TYR A 82 6.46 -13.38 14.90
N GLY A 83 5.91 -12.27 14.40
CA GLY A 83 6.18 -10.94 14.93
C GLY A 83 5.44 -10.66 16.23
N ARG A 84 6.15 -10.08 17.21
CA ARG A 84 5.52 -9.45 18.37
C ARG A 84 4.94 -8.09 17.97
N LEU A 85 3.87 -8.11 17.18
CA LEU A 85 3.23 -6.94 16.61
C LEU A 85 2.10 -6.43 17.52
N ASN A 86 2.04 -5.12 17.72
CA ASN A 86 0.86 -4.48 18.28
C ASN A 86 -0.30 -4.47 17.26
N LYS A 87 -1.51 -4.14 17.71
CA LYS A 87 -2.71 -4.15 16.85
C LYS A 87 -2.57 -3.28 15.59
N LYS A 88 -2.00 -2.08 15.73
CA LYS A 88 -1.79 -1.15 14.60
C LYS A 88 -0.85 -1.75 13.56
N GLN A 89 0.25 -2.36 13.99
CA GLN A 89 1.19 -3.03 13.11
C GLN A 89 0.56 -4.23 12.40
N LYS A 90 -0.23 -5.05 13.11
CA LYS A 90 -0.98 -6.16 12.50
C LYS A 90 -1.92 -5.66 11.39
N ASN A 91 -2.69 -4.61 11.66
CA ASN A 91 -3.59 -4.01 10.68
C ASN A 91 -2.84 -3.49 9.44
N ALA A 92 -1.63 -2.93 9.60
CA ALA A 92 -0.82 -2.48 8.46
C ALA A 92 -0.33 -3.65 7.58
N PHE A 93 0.09 -4.78 8.16
CA PHE A 93 0.45 -5.97 7.38
C PHE A 93 -0.76 -6.60 6.68
N ILE A 94 -1.91 -6.71 7.38
CA ILE A 94 -3.16 -7.18 6.78
C ILE A 94 -3.56 -6.28 5.59
N ASN A 95 -3.46 -4.96 5.75
CA ASN A 95 -3.70 -4.01 4.67
C ASN A 95 -2.78 -4.27 3.47
N ASN A 96 -1.48 -4.44 3.68
CA ASN A 96 -0.54 -4.69 2.58
C ASN A 96 -0.84 -6.00 1.83
N ILE A 97 -1.22 -7.07 2.54
CA ILE A 97 -1.66 -8.33 1.92
C ILE A 97 -2.93 -8.09 1.07
N ALA A 98 -3.90 -7.36 1.61
CA ALA A 98 -5.14 -7.09 0.89
C ALA A 98 -4.92 -6.23 -0.37
N VAL A 99 -4.04 -5.23 -0.30
CA VAL A 99 -3.61 -4.42 -1.45
C VAL A 99 -2.90 -5.28 -2.49
N ALA A 100 -2.05 -6.22 -2.08
CA ALA A 100 -1.38 -7.14 -2.99
C ALA A 100 -2.40 -7.97 -3.79
N TYR A 101 -3.35 -8.60 -3.10
CA TYR A 101 -4.42 -9.35 -3.75
C TYR A 101 -5.30 -8.49 -4.66
N HIS A 102 -5.59 -7.24 -4.25
CA HIS A 102 -6.34 -6.29 -5.07
C HIS A 102 -5.62 -5.99 -6.40
N ARG A 103 -4.31 -5.71 -6.35
CA ARG A 103 -3.51 -5.45 -7.57
C ARG A 103 -3.32 -6.68 -8.44
N MET A 104 -3.39 -7.87 -7.86
CA MET A 104 -3.44 -9.14 -8.61
C MET A 104 -4.81 -9.40 -9.24
N GLY A 105 -5.84 -8.60 -8.93
CA GLY A 105 -7.21 -8.83 -9.40
C GLY A 105 -7.97 -9.89 -8.61
N ASN A 106 -7.38 -10.40 -7.52
CA ASN A 106 -8.06 -11.32 -6.61
C ASN A 106 -8.87 -10.56 -5.57
N PHE A 107 -9.91 -9.85 -6.04
CA PHE A 107 -10.73 -8.96 -5.24
C PHE A 107 -11.49 -9.69 -4.11
N ILE A 108 -11.91 -10.94 -4.36
CA ILE A 108 -12.55 -11.77 -3.34
C ILE A 108 -11.57 -12.02 -2.18
N LYS A 109 -10.33 -12.42 -2.49
CA LYS A 109 -9.31 -12.62 -1.45
C LYS A 109 -8.91 -11.33 -0.78
N SER A 110 -8.77 -10.24 -1.52
CA SER A 110 -8.51 -8.90 -0.97
C SER A 110 -9.57 -8.54 0.09
N LYS A 111 -10.84 -8.73 -0.24
CA LYS A 111 -11.97 -8.51 0.67
C LYS A 111 -11.88 -9.39 1.92
N GLU A 112 -11.67 -10.70 1.75
CA GLU A 112 -11.53 -11.65 2.88
C GLU A 112 -10.39 -11.26 3.83
N ILE A 113 -9.29 -10.72 3.30
CA ILE A 113 -8.17 -10.24 4.12
C ILE A 113 -8.54 -8.93 4.83
N PHE A 114 -9.19 -7.98 4.15
CA PHE A 114 -9.67 -6.76 4.77
C PHE A 114 -10.64 -7.01 5.94
N ASP A 115 -11.47 -8.05 5.84
CA ASP A 115 -12.40 -8.45 6.93
C ASP A 115 -11.68 -8.93 8.21
N LYS A 116 -10.38 -9.18 8.14
CA LYS A 116 -9.56 -9.52 9.32
C LYS A 116 -9.05 -8.29 10.07
N ILE A 117 -9.24 -7.08 9.53
CA ILE A 117 -8.80 -5.84 10.18
C ILE A 117 -9.66 -5.54 11.42
N ASP A 118 -9.01 -5.30 12.55
CA ASP A 118 -9.68 -4.81 13.78
C ASP A 118 -10.03 -3.32 13.58
N THR A 119 -11.25 -3.06 13.10
CA THR A 119 -11.76 -1.72 12.76
C THR A 119 -11.84 -0.77 13.95
N GLY A 120 -12.00 -1.31 15.17
CA GLY A 120 -12.03 -0.53 16.41
C GLY A 120 -10.70 0.16 16.73
N ASN A 121 -9.60 -0.29 16.11
CA ASN A 121 -8.24 0.20 16.34
C ASN A 121 -7.60 0.82 15.08
N LEU A 122 -8.40 1.18 14.08
CA LEU A 122 -7.89 1.90 12.90
C LEU A 122 -7.76 3.39 13.18
N ASP A 123 -6.57 3.92 12.94
CA ASP A 123 -6.40 5.36 12.77
C ASP A 123 -7.14 5.87 11.53
N LYS A 124 -7.28 7.19 11.41
CA LYS A 124 -8.05 7.81 10.31
C LYS A 124 -7.56 7.39 8.93
N ASN A 125 -6.25 7.22 8.76
CA ASN A 125 -5.62 6.92 7.48
C ASN A 125 -5.92 5.49 7.04
N LEU A 126 -5.68 4.51 7.92
CA LEU A 126 -6.04 3.11 7.64
C LEU A 126 -7.55 2.93 7.47
N ARG A 127 -8.36 3.69 8.21
CA ARG A 127 -9.81 3.64 8.09
C ARG A 127 -10.30 4.15 6.73
N TYR A 128 -9.69 5.22 6.23
CA TYR A 128 -9.95 5.72 4.89
C TYR A 128 -9.62 4.66 3.83
N ILE A 129 -8.39 4.12 3.85
CA ILE A 129 -7.96 3.05 2.93
C ILE A 129 -8.92 1.86 3.00
N TYR A 130 -9.28 1.43 4.21
CA TYR A 130 -10.21 0.32 4.40
C TYR A 130 -11.53 0.54 3.67
N TYR A 131 -12.13 1.74 3.76
CA TYR A 131 -13.40 2.02 3.08
C TYR A 131 -13.22 2.15 1.56
N THR A 132 -12.17 2.82 1.07
CA THR A 132 -11.96 2.98 -0.38
C THR A 132 -11.74 1.62 -1.07
N PHE A 133 -10.93 0.75 -0.48
CA PHE A 133 -10.72 -0.60 -1.03
C PHE A 133 -11.96 -1.49 -0.95
N LYS A 134 -12.80 -1.35 0.09
CA LYS A 134 -14.09 -2.05 0.15
C LYS A 134 -14.98 -1.66 -1.03
N ILE A 135 -15.01 -0.37 -1.35
CA ILE A 135 -15.79 0.17 -2.47
C ILE A 135 -15.24 -0.36 -3.79
N GLU A 136 -13.94 -0.26 -4.03
CA GLU A 136 -13.32 -0.70 -5.30
C GLU A 136 -13.44 -2.22 -5.49
N ASN A 137 -13.20 -3.02 -4.45
CA ASN A 137 -13.39 -4.46 -4.53
C ASN A 137 -14.85 -4.83 -4.86
N ALA A 138 -15.83 -4.11 -4.29
CA ALA A 138 -17.24 -4.35 -4.59
C ALA A 138 -17.60 -3.95 -6.03
N LEU A 139 -17.12 -2.79 -6.48
CA LEU A 139 -17.31 -2.29 -7.84
C LEU A 139 -16.70 -3.23 -8.89
N LEU A 140 -15.51 -3.77 -8.65
CA LEU A 140 -14.76 -4.58 -9.61
C LEU A 140 -15.12 -6.08 -9.58
N THR A 141 -16.09 -6.50 -8.76
CA THR A 141 -16.53 -7.90 -8.69
C THR A 141 -17.95 -8.14 -9.20
N ASP A 142 -18.58 -7.14 -9.84
CA ASP A 142 -19.98 -7.15 -10.29
C ASP A 142 -20.99 -7.56 -9.21
N LYS A 143 -20.58 -7.53 -7.93
CA LYS A 143 -21.40 -7.87 -6.77
C LYS A 143 -21.90 -6.59 -6.13
N TYR A 144 -22.90 -5.97 -6.78
CA TYR A 144 -23.68 -4.82 -6.31
C TYR A 144 -24.40 -5.01 -4.96
N SER A 145 -24.21 -6.14 -4.27
CA SER A 145 -24.92 -6.47 -3.03
C SER A 145 -24.32 -5.83 -1.76
N GLU A 146 -23.22 -5.08 -1.88
CA GLU A 146 -22.58 -4.43 -0.73
C GLU A 146 -23.13 -3.01 -0.52
N ASN A 147 -23.17 -2.54 0.74
CA ASN A 147 -23.62 -1.20 1.10
C ASN A 147 -22.58 -0.13 0.70
N ILE A 148 -22.30 -0.03 -0.60
CA ILE A 148 -21.27 0.83 -1.19
C ILE A 148 -21.51 2.29 -0.82
N GLU A 149 -22.77 2.75 -0.84
CA GLU A 149 -23.14 4.12 -0.44
C GLU A 149 -22.72 4.46 0.99
N GLU A 150 -22.94 3.52 1.94
CA GLU A 150 -22.51 3.72 3.32
C GLU A 150 -20.99 3.82 3.42
N TYR A 151 -20.25 3.01 2.67
CA TYR A 151 -18.79 3.09 2.65
C TYR A 151 -18.28 4.37 1.98
N ILE A 152 -18.89 4.82 0.88
CA ILE A 152 -18.58 6.09 0.22
C ILE A 152 -18.75 7.23 1.23
N LYS A 153 -19.89 7.28 1.91
CA LYS A 153 -20.16 8.29 2.93
C LYS A 153 -19.09 8.28 4.03
N LYS A 154 -18.78 7.11 4.58
CA LYS A 154 -17.75 6.96 5.63
C LYS A 154 -16.36 7.35 5.15
N ALA A 155 -15.99 7.07 3.90
CA ALA A 155 -14.71 7.49 3.34
C ALA A 155 -14.63 9.02 3.20
N LEU A 156 -15.67 9.64 2.64
CA LEU A 156 -15.76 11.09 2.42
C LEU A 156 -15.86 11.91 3.72
N ASP A 157 -16.44 11.34 4.78
CA ASP A 157 -16.46 11.92 6.12
C ASP A 157 -15.04 11.97 6.75
N ILE A 158 -14.12 11.12 6.29
CA ILE A 158 -12.72 11.11 6.76
C ILE A 158 -11.86 12.05 5.90
N TYR A 159 -11.82 11.81 4.58
CA TYR A 159 -11.05 12.62 3.64
C TYR A 159 -11.77 12.78 2.31
N LYS A 160 -11.59 13.95 1.69
CA LYS A 160 -12.01 14.25 0.30
C LYS A 160 -10.78 14.39 -0.58
N LEU A 161 -10.15 13.26 -0.91
CA LEU A 161 -8.96 13.22 -1.75
C LEU A 161 -9.35 13.05 -3.21
N SER A 162 -8.72 13.82 -4.10
CA SER A 162 -8.97 13.71 -5.55
C SER A 162 -8.65 12.32 -6.09
N SER A 163 -7.69 11.60 -5.49
CA SER A 163 -7.35 10.22 -5.85
C SER A 163 -8.53 9.26 -5.82
N PHE A 164 -9.60 9.58 -5.09
CA PHE A 164 -10.81 8.76 -4.98
C PHE A 164 -11.91 9.12 -5.98
N TYR A 165 -11.79 10.25 -6.68
CA TYR A 165 -12.78 10.67 -7.67
C TYR A 165 -12.95 9.70 -8.84
N PRO A 166 -11.91 9.05 -9.39
CA PRO A 166 -12.08 8.00 -10.41
C PRO A 166 -12.99 6.85 -9.95
N THR A 167 -12.86 6.42 -8.70
CA THR A 167 -13.73 5.39 -8.11
C THR A 167 -15.18 5.87 -8.01
N LEU A 168 -15.39 7.12 -7.58
CA LEU A 168 -16.74 7.71 -7.54
C LEU A 168 -17.33 7.89 -8.94
N ALA A 169 -16.52 8.29 -9.92
CA ALA A 169 -16.96 8.43 -11.30
C ALA A 169 -17.47 7.10 -11.87
N TYR A 170 -16.73 6.01 -11.62
CA TYR A 170 -17.14 4.69 -12.04
C TYR A 170 -18.44 4.24 -11.34
N TYR A 171 -18.54 4.47 -10.02
CA TYR A 171 -19.78 4.21 -9.28
C TYR A 171 -20.99 4.93 -9.91
N GLU A 172 -20.88 6.22 -10.21
CA GLU A 172 -21.98 7.00 -10.79
C GLU A 172 -22.32 6.56 -12.22
N ALA A 173 -21.33 6.16 -13.03
CA ALA A 173 -21.58 5.63 -14.37
C ALA A 173 -22.41 4.34 -14.32
N LEU A 174 -22.07 3.41 -13.43
CA LEU A 174 -22.83 2.18 -13.20
C LEU A 174 -24.27 2.42 -12.71
N HIS A 175 -24.57 3.62 -12.20
CA HIS A 175 -25.90 4.05 -11.77
C HIS A 175 -26.58 4.98 -12.78
N ASN A 176 -26.09 5.02 -14.03
CA ASN A 176 -26.61 5.84 -15.12
C ASN A 176 -26.64 7.35 -14.81
N ASN A 177 -25.73 7.83 -13.96
CA ASN A 177 -25.61 9.24 -13.60
C ASN A 177 -24.42 9.88 -14.31
N GLU A 178 -24.53 10.01 -15.63
CA GLU A 178 -23.47 10.52 -16.52
C GLU A 178 -22.91 11.87 -16.06
N ASN A 179 -23.79 12.83 -15.74
CA ASN A 179 -23.37 14.19 -15.37
C ASN A 179 -22.43 14.18 -14.16
N LYS A 180 -22.77 13.41 -13.12
CA LYS A 180 -21.98 13.33 -11.89
C LYS A 180 -20.70 12.51 -12.09
N SER A 181 -20.76 11.49 -12.93
CA SER A 181 -19.57 10.72 -13.34
C SER A 181 -18.53 11.63 -14.02
N LEU A 182 -18.97 12.40 -15.02
CA LEU A 182 -18.11 13.35 -15.73
C LEU A 182 -17.63 14.48 -14.82
N GLU A 183 -18.45 14.94 -13.87
CA GLU A 183 -18.03 15.90 -12.85
C GLU A 183 -16.85 15.37 -12.02
N TYR A 184 -16.92 14.12 -11.54
CA TYR A 184 -15.82 13.52 -10.78
C TYR A 184 -14.55 13.34 -11.62
N ILE A 185 -14.67 12.93 -12.89
CA ILE A 185 -13.51 12.84 -13.80
C ILE A 185 -12.86 14.22 -13.98
N ASN A 186 -13.67 15.25 -14.23
CA ASN A 186 -13.17 16.62 -14.39
C ASN A 186 -12.52 17.14 -13.11
N ASN A 187 -13.12 16.87 -11.96
CA ASN A 187 -12.55 17.23 -10.66
C ASN A 187 -11.21 16.52 -10.41
N TYR A 188 -11.04 15.28 -10.87
CA TYR A 188 -9.76 14.57 -10.78
C TYR A 188 -8.70 15.20 -11.68
N ILE A 189 -9.01 15.39 -12.97
CA ILE A 189 -8.08 15.91 -13.98
C ILE A 189 -7.60 17.33 -13.63
N ASN A 190 -8.51 18.17 -13.12
CA ASN A 190 -8.22 19.56 -12.77
C ASN A 190 -7.75 19.73 -11.32
N SER A 191 -7.61 18.65 -10.54
CA SER A 191 -7.15 18.77 -9.15
C SER A 191 -5.68 19.16 -9.10
N ASP A 192 -5.38 20.23 -8.37
CA ASP A 192 -4.02 20.70 -8.08
C ASP A 192 -3.41 19.99 -6.86
N ASP A 193 -4.09 18.93 -6.39
CA ASP A 193 -3.62 18.05 -5.32
C ASP A 193 -2.53 17.11 -5.85
N SER A 194 -1.40 17.72 -6.18
CA SER A 194 -0.12 17.09 -6.46
C SER A 194 0.26 16.12 -5.34
N LYS A 195 -0.02 14.82 -5.50
CA LYS A 195 0.62 13.67 -4.80
C LYS A 195 0.98 13.95 -3.31
N LYS A 196 0.08 14.57 -2.54
CA LYS A 196 0.41 15.16 -1.22
C LYS A 196 0.51 14.07 -0.17
N SER A 197 1.71 13.57 0.13
CA SER A 197 1.94 12.66 1.27
C SER A 197 1.34 13.20 2.58
N ILE A 198 0.33 12.52 3.14
CA ILE A 198 -0.17 12.83 4.49
C ILE A 198 0.69 12.05 5.47
N TRP A 199 1.81 12.67 5.82
CA TRP A 199 2.74 12.13 6.78
C TRP A 199 2.27 12.42 8.21
N SER A 200 2.32 11.40 9.07
CA SER A 200 1.97 11.54 10.48
C SER A 200 2.88 10.68 11.33
N PHE A 201 3.40 11.25 12.42
CA PHE A 201 4.10 10.48 13.46
C PHE A 201 3.16 9.57 14.27
N PHE A 202 1.88 9.96 14.38
CA PHE A 202 0.91 9.30 15.25
C PHE A 202 -0.01 8.34 14.48
N ASN A 203 -0.32 8.66 13.22
CA ASN A 203 -1.15 7.85 12.35
C ASN A 203 -0.30 7.04 11.37
N THR A 204 -0.87 6.02 10.76
CA THR A 204 -0.24 5.33 9.65
C THR A 204 -0.07 6.31 8.50
N SER A 205 1.12 6.49 7.95
CA SER A 205 1.33 7.43 6.84
C SER A 205 0.54 6.98 5.61
N LEU A 206 -0.26 7.89 5.03
CA LEU A 206 -0.82 7.68 3.70
C LEU A 206 0.29 7.97 2.70
N ILE A 207 0.97 6.92 2.27
CA ILE A 207 1.91 7.01 1.16
C ILE A 207 1.07 6.95 -0.11
N PHE A 208 1.00 8.08 -0.80
CA PHE A 208 0.35 8.17 -2.10
C PHE A 208 1.18 7.38 -3.11
N ASP A 209 0.70 6.18 -3.41
CA ASP A 209 1.36 5.29 -4.34
C ASP A 209 1.22 5.83 -5.76
N LYS A 210 2.37 6.03 -6.41
CA LYS A 210 2.43 6.44 -7.82
C LYS A 210 1.62 5.48 -8.70
N PHE A 211 1.56 4.19 -8.34
CA PHE A 211 0.71 3.19 -9.00
C PHE A 211 -0.76 3.60 -9.08
N ILE A 212 -1.33 4.14 -7.99
CA ILE A 212 -2.75 4.53 -7.95
C ILE A 212 -3.02 5.62 -8.97
N TYR A 213 -2.19 6.66 -9.03
CA TYR A 213 -2.39 7.77 -9.96
C TYR A 213 -2.09 7.40 -11.41
N ASP A 214 -1.01 6.66 -11.63
CA ASP A 214 -0.49 6.43 -12.97
C ASP A 214 -1.18 5.24 -13.64
N ILE A 215 -1.64 4.24 -12.88
CA ILE A 215 -2.18 2.99 -13.41
C ILE A 215 -3.66 2.82 -13.04
N GLU A 216 -3.97 2.71 -11.75
CA GLU A 216 -5.29 2.32 -11.26
C GLU A 216 -6.37 3.35 -11.62
N ASN A 217 -6.12 4.63 -11.34
CA ASN A 217 -7.04 5.71 -11.64
C ASN A 217 -7.22 5.91 -13.14
N ASN A 218 -6.17 5.73 -13.94
CA ASN A 218 -6.30 5.77 -15.40
C ASN A 218 -7.14 4.58 -15.90
N TYR A 219 -7.00 3.40 -15.31
CA TYR A 219 -7.87 2.27 -15.64
C TYR A 219 -9.33 2.56 -15.27
N LEU A 220 -9.59 3.05 -14.05
CA LEU A 220 -10.94 3.40 -13.58
C LEU A 220 -11.61 4.45 -14.47
N ILE A 221 -10.89 5.50 -14.86
CA ILE A 221 -11.41 6.49 -15.82
C ILE A 221 -11.69 5.85 -17.18
N GLY A 222 -10.79 4.99 -17.67
CA GLY A 222 -10.95 4.28 -18.93
C GLY A 222 -12.23 3.44 -18.97
N ILE A 223 -12.46 2.60 -17.96
CA ILE A 223 -13.67 1.77 -17.88
C ILE A 223 -14.93 2.62 -17.64
N THR A 224 -14.80 3.75 -16.93
CA THR A 224 -15.92 4.69 -16.76
C THR A 224 -16.35 5.27 -18.10
N TYR A 225 -15.41 5.66 -18.96
CA TYR A 225 -15.74 6.14 -20.29
C TYR A 225 -16.34 5.05 -21.19
N LEU A 226 -15.94 3.80 -21.04
CA LEU A 226 -16.58 2.69 -21.74
C LEU A 226 -18.04 2.51 -21.31
N GLU A 227 -18.31 2.57 -20.00
CA GLU A 227 -19.68 2.51 -19.46
C GLU A 227 -20.56 3.64 -19.98
N LEU A 228 -19.97 4.82 -20.24
CA LEU A 228 -20.66 5.99 -20.80
C LEU A 228 -20.67 6.02 -22.34
N GLU A 229 -20.30 4.92 -23.00
CA GLU A 229 -20.24 4.80 -24.48
C GLU A 229 -19.30 5.82 -25.16
N LYS A 230 -18.24 6.25 -24.47
CA LYS A 230 -17.25 7.24 -24.95
C LYS A 230 -15.90 6.57 -25.28
N SER A 231 -15.90 5.64 -26.22
CA SER A 231 -14.73 4.80 -26.57
C SER A 231 -13.46 5.58 -26.92
N ASP A 232 -13.57 6.71 -27.63
CA ASP A 232 -12.42 7.56 -27.98
C ASP A 232 -11.72 8.12 -26.73
N LEU A 233 -12.49 8.56 -25.74
CA LEU A 233 -11.96 9.04 -24.47
C LEU A 233 -11.41 7.89 -23.64
N ALA A 234 -12.09 6.74 -23.60
CA ALA A 234 -11.63 5.56 -22.89
C ALA A 234 -10.22 5.13 -23.34
N LYS A 235 -9.98 5.13 -24.65
CA LYS A 235 -8.70 4.72 -25.26
C LYS A 235 -7.51 5.50 -24.71
N GLU A 236 -7.65 6.81 -24.52
CA GLU A 236 -6.58 7.66 -23.98
C GLU A 236 -6.14 7.20 -22.58
N TYR A 237 -7.10 6.95 -21.70
CA TYR A 237 -6.83 6.60 -20.29
C TYR A 237 -6.40 5.15 -20.14
N LEU A 238 -7.00 4.22 -20.89
CA LEU A 238 -6.56 2.83 -20.91
C LEU A 238 -5.11 2.71 -21.39
N LEU A 239 -4.69 3.48 -22.42
CA LEU A 239 -3.30 3.54 -22.85
C LEU A 239 -2.35 3.98 -21.74
N LYS A 240 -2.73 4.97 -20.91
CA LYS A 240 -1.95 5.38 -19.73
C LYS A 240 -1.83 4.24 -18.71
N ALA A 241 -2.93 3.54 -18.43
CA ALA A 241 -2.95 2.40 -17.51
C ALA A 241 -2.09 1.21 -17.95
N THR A 242 -1.73 1.12 -19.24
CA THR A 242 -0.81 0.07 -19.73
C THR A 242 0.66 0.30 -19.39
N LYS A 243 1.04 1.51 -18.92
CA LYS A 243 2.42 1.95 -18.71
C LYS A 243 3.00 1.51 -17.35
N CYS A 244 2.81 0.24 -16.99
CA CYS A 244 3.44 -0.37 -15.81
C CYS A 244 4.57 -1.32 -16.24
N GLU A 245 5.70 -1.27 -15.54
CA GLU A 245 6.87 -2.13 -15.81
C GLU A 245 6.68 -3.58 -15.36
N TYR A 246 5.68 -3.83 -14.52
CA TYR A 246 5.34 -5.15 -14.00
C TYR A 246 3.88 -5.49 -14.25
N ASP A 247 3.58 -6.79 -14.22
CA ASP A 247 2.23 -7.29 -14.43
C ASP A 247 1.34 -7.04 -13.21
N ASN A 248 0.11 -6.63 -13.47
CA ASN A 248 -0.95 -6.39 -12.51
C ASN A 248 -2.30 -6.41 -13.24
N TYR A 249 -3.38 -6.57 -12.47
CA TYR A 249 -4.73 -6.67 -13.01
C TYR A 249 -5.10 -5.47 -13.89
N PHE A 250 -4.88 -4.24 -13.42
CA PHE A 250 -5.31 -3.02 -14.09
C PHE A 250 -4.62 -2.84 -15.44
N THR A 251 -3.31 -3.06 -15.47
CA THR A 251 -2.52 -3.00 -16.70
C THR A 251 -2.92 -4.11 -17.69
N SER A 252 -3.13 -5.33 -17.20
CA SER A 252 -3.52 -6.45 -18.06
C SER A 252 -4.94 -6.30 -18.61
N LYS A 253 -5.90 -5.87 -17.79
CA LYS A 253 -7.26 -5.56 -18.24
C LYS A 253 -7.35 -4.35 -19.15
N ALA A 254 -6.56 -3.30 -18.91
CA ALA A 254 -6.48 -2.18 -19.86
C ALA A 254 -6.03 -2.63 -21.25
N ARG A 255 -5.04 -3.54 -21.34
CA ARG A 255 -4.57 -4.11 -22.62
C ARG A 255 -5.61 -4.99 -23.30
N GLU A 256 -6.41 -5.72 -22.53
CA GLU A 256 -7.53 -6.53 -23.04
C GLU A 256 -8.59 -5.63 -23.68
N LEU A 257 -9.09 -4.65 -22.93
CA LEU A 257 -10.11 -3.69 -23.39
C LEU A 257 -9.65 -2.89 -24.62
N LEU A 258 -8.39 -2.49 -24.68
CA LEU A 258 -7.83 -1.78 -25.85
C LEU A 258 -7.82 -2.60 -27.14
N ARG A 259 -7.94 -3.94 -27.08
CA ARG A 259 -8.06 -4.79 -28.27
C ARG A 259 -9.50 -4.87 -28.79
N GLU A 260 -10.46 -4.52 -27.94
CA GLU A 260 -11.89 -4.59 -28.22
C GLU A 260 -12.44 -3.24 -28.73
N ILE A 261 -11.68 -2.15 -28.53
CA ILE A 261 -11.98 -0.77 -28.98
C ILE A 261 -11.23 -0.45 -30.30
#